data_AF-A0A6A3GEC5-F1
#
_entry.id   AF-A0A6A3GEC5-F1
#
_cell.length_a   1.000
_cell.length_b   1.000
_cell.length_c   1.000
_cell.angle_alpha   90.00
_cell.angle_beta   90.00
_cell.angle_gamma   90.00
#
_symmetry.space_group_name_H-M   'P 1'
#
loop_
_entity.id
_entity.type
_entity.pdbx_description
1 polymer ?
#
loop_
_entity_poly.entity_id
_entity_poly.type
_entity_poly.pdbx_seq_one_letter_code
_entity_poly.pdbx_strand_id
1 'polypeptide(L)' 'FYIGATDTFATSADIAQIRAGLPSGTIVHEKTVAAFSHLDFTWAQNANELVYQQDLLAQLKKYAGKAY' A
#
# COMPACT_ATOMS: atom_id res chain seq x y z
N PHE A 1 1.63 -2.90 -0.60
CA PHE A 1 0.96 -2.56 0.66
C PHE A 1 1.02 -1.06 0.88
N TYR A 2 -0.14 -0.43 0.99
CA TYR A 2 -0.26 0.92 1.56
C TYR A 2 -0.81 0.74 2.97
N ILE A 3 -0.08 1.22 3.97
CA ILE A 3 -0.27 0.86 5.38
C ILE A 3 -0.53 2.13 6.18
N GLY A 4 -1.62 2.17 6.92
CA GLY A 4 -1.90 3.27 7.86
C GLY A 4 -1.19 3.01 9.17
N ALA A 5 -0.46 3.99 9.72
CA ALA A 5 0.24 3.80 10.99
C ALA A 5 -0.72 3.61 12.18
N THR A 6 -1.97 4.08 12.05
CA THR A 6 -3.03 3.94 13.06
C THR A 6 -4.20 3.08 12.56
N ASP A 7 -3.94 2.21 11.58
CA ASP A 7 -4.95 1.27 11.07
C ASP A 7 -5.20 0.15 12.09
N THR A 8 -6.44 0.06 12.58
CA THR A 8 -6.88 -0.95 13.54
C THR A 8 -7.53 -2.16 12.89
N PHE A 9 -7.79 -2.12 11.58
CA PHE A 9 -8.40 -3.19 10.80
C PHE A 9 -7.34 -4.01 10.06
N ALA A 10 -6.40 -3.34 9.40
CA ALA A 10 -5.25 -3.95 8.75
C ALA A 10 -3.99 -3.65 9.57
N THR A 11 -3.85 -4.33 10.70
CA THR A 11 -2.74 -4.05 11.62
C THR A 11 -1.40 -4.47 11.02
N SER A 12 -0.31 -3.96 11.59
CA SER A 12 1.05 -4.35 11.20
C SER A 12 1.31 -5.85 11.35
N ALA A 13 0.67 -6.51 12.33
CA ALA A 13 0.76 -7.95 12.52
C ALA A 13 0.07 -8.72 11.37
N ASP A 14 -1.14 -8.30 10.97
CA ASP A 14 -1.87 -8.92 9.87
C ASP A 14 -1.11 -8.75 8.54
N ILE A 15 -0.57 -7.56 8.30
CA ILE A 15 0.21 -7.27 7.10
C ILE A 15 1.48 -8.12 7.07
N ALA A 16 2.17 -8.30 8.21
CA ALA A 16 3.34 -9.17 8.30
C ALA A 16 2.99 -10.63 7.98
N GLN A 17 1.85 -11.12 8.48
CA GLN A 17 1.37 -12.47 8.17
C GLN A 17 1.05 -12.63 6.68
N ILE A 18 0.37 -11.66 6.06
CA ILE A 18 0.08 -11.69 4.62
C ILE A 18 1.37 -11.70 3.81
N ARG A 19 2.34 -10.85 4.18
CA ARG A 19 3.64 -10.77 3.50
C ARG A 19 4.40 -12.09 3.55
N ALA A 20 4.39 -12.76 4.70
CA ALA A 20 5.04 -14.06 4.87
C ALA A 20 4.39 -15.18 4.02
N GLY A 21 3.10 -15.03 3.69
CA GLY A 21 2.37 -15.98 2.86
C GLY A 21 2.50 -15.77 1.34
N LEU A 22 3.20 -14.73 0.88
CA LEU A 22 3.35 -14.46 -0.54
C LEU A 22 4.29 -15.50 -1.21
N PRO A 23 3.97 -15.96 -2.43
CA PRO A 23 4.87 -16.83 -3.19
C PRO A 23 6.26 -16.21 -3.39
N SER A 24 7.27 -17.06 -3.45
CA SER A 24 8.64 -16.62 -3.77
C SER A 24 8.67 -15.93 -5.14
N GLY A 25 9.41 -14.83 -5.24
CA GLY A 25 9.48 -14.01 -6.45
C GLY A 25 8.38 -12.96 -6.58
N THR A 26 7.41 -12.89 -5.66
CA THR A 26 6.40 -11.82 -5.65
C THR A 26 7.08 -10.46 -5.48
N ILE A 27 6.86 -9.55 -6.43
CA ILE A 27 7.32 -8.16 -6.31
C ILE A 27 6.39 -7.43 -5.33
N VAL A 28 6.96 -6.99 -4.21
CA VAL A 28 6.21 -6.27 -3.18
C VAL A 28 6.68 -4.81 -3.14
N HIS A 29 5.73 -3.89 -3.23
CA HIS A 29 5.93 -2.47 -2.90
C HIS A 29 5.28 -2.18 -1.54
N GLU A 30 5.91 -1.38 -0.68
CA GLU A 30 5.36 -1.01 0.61
C GLU A 30 5.56 0.47 0.94
N LYS A 31 4.50 1.08 1.45
CA LYS A 31 4.51 2.46 1.95
C LYS A 31 3.64 2.58 3.19
N THR A 32 4.25 3.03 4.29
CA THR A 32 3.51 3.40 5.49
C THR A 32 3.21 4.90 5.47
N VAL A 33 1.95 5.26 5.68
CA VAL A 33 1.49 6.65 5.76
C VAL A 33 1.17 6.96 7.22
N ALA A 34 2.04 7.77 7.84
CA ALA A 34 1.98 8.04 9.28
C ALA A 34 0.65 8.69 9.73
N ALA A 35 0.01 9.46 8.85
CA ALA A 35 -1.22 10.19 9.15
C ALA A 35 -2.50 9.36 8.94
N PHE A 36 -2.40 8.11 8.46
CA PHE A 36 -3.57 7.34 8.00
C PHE A 36 -3.94 6.22 8.98
N SER A 37 -5.26 6.07 9.16
CA SER A 37 -5.97 4.88 9.59
C SER A 37 -6.67 4.22 8.38
N HIS A 38 -7.56 3.25 8.62
CA HIS A 38 -8.11 2.36 7.59
C HIS A 38 -8.86 3.09 6.47
N LEU A 39 -9.76 4.00 6.84
CA LEU A 39 -10.64 4.68 5.88
C LEU A 39 -9.96 5.86 5.18
N ASP A 40 -8.81 6.29 5.67
CA ASP A 40 -8.09 7.43 5.09
C ASP A 40 -7.58 7.12 3.68
N PHE A 41 -7.35 5.85 3.36
CA PHE A 41 -7.00 5.42 2.01
C PHE A 41 -8.08 5.67 0.95
N THR A 42 -9.33 5.93 1.35
CA THR A 42 -10.45 6.22 0.44
C THR A 42 -11.07 7.59 0.68
N TRP A 43 -11.06 8.10 1.91
CA TRP A 43 -11.78 9.31 2.28
C TRP A 43 -10.92 10.48 2.73
N ALA A 44 -9.62 10.29 3.00
CA ALA A 44 -8.78 11.40 3.42
C ALA A 44 -8.61 12.39 2.27
N GLN A 45 -8.80 13.67 2.55
CA GLN A 45 -8.69 14.75 1.56
C GLN A 45 -7.31 14.79 0.88
N ASN A 46 -6.27 14.37 1.60
CA ASN A 46 -4.88 14.31 1.12
C ASN A 46 -4.46 12.93 0.59
N ALA A 47 -5.37 11.95 0.45
CA ALA A 47 -5.06 10.64 -0.13
C ALA A 47 -4.54 10.73 -1.57
N ASN A 48 -5.02 11.70 -2.34
CA ASN A 48 -4.54 11.95 -3.70
C ASN A 48 -3.04 12.27 -3.72
N GLU A 49 -2.59 13.15 -2.84
CA GLU A 49 -1.20 13.56 -2.74
C GLU A 49 -0.32 12.49 -2.10
N LEU A 50 -0.74 11.96 -0.95
CA LEU A 50 0.10 11.07 -0.15
C LEU A 50 0.20 9.65 -0.70
N VAL A 51 -0.81 9.18 -1.44
CA VAL A 51 -0.89 7.80 -1.93
C VAL A 51 -0.99 7.74 -3.46
N TYR A 52 -1.97 8.43 -4.06
CA TYR A 52 -2.35 8.13 -5.44
C TYR A 52 -1.34 8.64 -6.48
N GLN A 53 -1.04 9.94 -6.49
CA GLN A 53 -0.35 10.57 -7.61
C GLN A 53 1.10 10.15 -7.76
N GLN A 54 1.85 10.25 -6.66
CA GLN A 54 3.31 10.08 -6.69
C GLN A 54 3.74 8.62 -6.59
N ASP A 55 2.92 7.78 -5.98
CA ASP A 55 3.31 6.42 -5.64
C ASP A 55 2.49 5.38 -6.41
N LEU A 56 1.18 5.29 -6.16
CA LEU A 56 0.33 4.28 -6.79
C LEU A 56 0.36 4.35 -8.32
N LEU A 57 0.12 5.54 -8.90
CA LEU A 57 0.14 5.69 -10.35
C LEU A 57 1.53 5.44 -10.93
N ALA A 58 2.60 5.76 -10.19
CA ALA A 58 3.97 5.47 -10.62
C ALA A 58 4.26 3.95 -10.63
N GLN A 59 3.82 3.22 -9.61
CA GLN A 59 3.93 1.76 -9.57
C GLN A 59 3.15 1.13 -10.74
N LEU A 60 1.90 1.57 -10.97
CA LEU A 60 1.09 1.07 -12.08
C LEU A 60 1.77 1.32 -13.43
N LYS A 61 2.29 2.54 -13.67
CA LYS A 61 3.03 2.85 -14.90
C LYS A 61 4.31 2.02 -15.05
N LYS A 62 5.05 1.80 -13.96
CA LYS A 62 6.29 1.00 -13.96
C LYS A 62 6.05 -0.44 -14.39
N TYR A 63 4.88 -0.99 -14.06
CA TYR A 63 4.56 -2.39 -14.24
C TYR A 63 3.51 -2.67 -15.32
N ALA A 64 2.93 -1.63 -15.92
CA ALA A 64 2.05 -1.75 -17.07
C ALA A 64 2.77 -2.41 -18.26
N GLY A 65 2.10 -3.39 -18.89
CA GLY A 65 2.57 -4.02 -20.13
C GLY A 65 3.75 -4.97 -19.99
N LYS A 66 4.18 -5.30 -18.76
CA LYS A 66 5.23 -6.29 -18.52
C LYS A 66 4.60 -7.63 -18.11
N ALA A 67 5.11 -8.73 -18.66
CA ALA A 67 4.81 -10.09 -18.22
C ALA A 67 5.88 -10.53 -17.19
N TYR A 68 5.45 -11.21 -16.13
CA TYR A 68 6.29 -11.72 -15.04
C TYR A 68 5.96 -13.19 -14.78
#